data_AF-A0A953QDQ1-F1
#
_entry.id   AF-A0A953QDQ1-F1
#
_cell.length_a   1.000
_cell.length_b   1.000
_cell.length_c   1.000
_cell.angle_alpha   90.00
_cell.angle_beta   90.00
_cell.angle_gamma   90.00
#
_symmetry.space_group_name_H-M   'P 1'
#
loop_
_entity.id
_entity.type
_entity.pdbx_description
1 polymer ?
#
loop_
_entity_poly.entity_id
_entity_poly.type
_entity_poly.pdbx_seq_one_letter_code
_entity_poly.pdbx_strand_id
1 'polypeptide(L)'
;MKARSREINIFNMSLLDILCGALGAFCFMMLVLFPYYSQDKGQGKRPDVQEGVDPKTFEQAKARIDQLEQTLKKFQEYADQIEARLKQLEAQQRQQQGDMQKMQDRAERAEMRNPVLAVGTMGVQGDEMVQVYIDTDRTHMDKSPVEKLDPNKAQPAQFAGDDAAFGAGSNLSYFLVRDTPPGEYRIYAKIVKSNPGHTIYGTVVVSAAGVFQNIGVQSDKDKVAIPVAVVNMDKDYKATLKVVLPPEYAIKK
;
A
#
# COMPACT_ATOMS: atom_id res chain seq x y z
N MET A 1 19.54 9.38 3.22
CA MET A 1 19.98 8.79 1.94
C MET A 1 19.42 9.63 0.80
N LYS A 2 20.26 10.14 -0.10
CA LYS A 2 19.85 10.99 -1.23
C LYS A 2 19.21 10.10 -2.31
N ALA A 3 17.99 10.41 -2.73
CA ALA A 3 17.32 9.70 -3.82
C ALA A 3 18.10 9.92 -5.13
N ARG A 4 18.54 8.82 -5.77
CA ARG A 4 19.15 8.85 -7.10
C ARG A 4 18.05 9.10 -8.13
N SER A 5 18.12 10.24 -8.81
CA SER A 5 17.40 10.51 -10.05
C SER A 5 17.68 9.38 -11.04
N ARG A 6 16.62 8.66 -11.45
CA ARG A 6 16.66 7.77 -12.60
C ARG A 6 16.01 8.54 -13.74
N GLU A 7 16.84 9.19 -14.57
CA GLU A 7 16.38 9.70 -15.85
C GLU A 7 16.00 8.49 -16.70
N ILE A 8 14.69 8.29 -16.87
CA ILE A 8 14.15 7.22 -17.70
C ILE A 8 14.51 7.58 -19.14
N ASN A 9 15.30 6.70 -19.74
CA ASN A 9 15.84 6.79 -21.09
C ASN A 9 14.73 6.57 -22.14
N ILE A 10 13.76 7.49 -22.22
CA ILE A 10 12.63 7.46 -23.17
C ILE A 10 13.11 7.63 -24.62
N PHE A 11 14.32 8.18 -24.81
CA PHE A 11 14.94 8.34 -26.12
C PHE A 11 15.38 7.01 -26.76
N ASN A 12 15.64 5.96 -25.97
CA ASN A 12 16.20 4.72 -26.52
C ASN A 12 15.13 3.72 -27.02
N MET A 13 13.86 3.86 -26.61
CA MET A 13 12.78 3.00 -27.16
C MET A 13 12.12 3.59 -28.41
N SER A 14 11.84 4.90 -28.45
CA SER A 14 11.18 5.50 -29.63
C SER A 14 12.09 5.58 -30.86
N LEU A 15 13.40 5.76 -30.66
CA LEU A 15 14.36 5.83 -31.78
C LEU A 15 14.58 4.46 -32.43
N LEU A 16 14.50 3.38 -31.63
CA LEU A 16 14.66 2.02 -32.12
C LEU A 16 13.44 1.59 -32.96
N ASP A 17 12.23 1.99 -32.57
CA ASP A 17 11.01 1.77 -33.36
C ASP A 17 11.03 2.53 -34.70
N ILE A 18 11.53 3.76 -34.73
CA ILE A 18 11.66 4.55 -35.96
C ILE A 18 12.68 3.91 -36.92
N LEU A 19 13.81 3.44 -36.41
CA LEU A 19 14.81 2.75 -37.24
C LEU A 19 14.29 1.41 -37.78
N CYS A 20 13.52 0.68 -36.98
CA CYS A 20 12.90 -0.59 -37.40
C CYS A 20 11.86 -0.36 -38.50
N GLY A 21 11.03 0.70 -38.38
CA GLY A 21 10.05 1.09 -39.39
C GLY A 21 10.69 1.50 -40.72
N ALA A 22 11.77 2.29 -40.68
CA ALA A 22 12.51 2.70 -41.87
C ALA A 22 13.19 1.52 -42.58
N LEU A 23 13.75 0.57 -41.82
CA LEU A 23 14.37 -0.64 -42.37
C LEU A 23 13.34 -1.57 -43.01
N GLY A 24 12.15 -1.70 -42.41
CA GLY A 24 11.03 -2.44 -42.98
C GLY A 24 10.59 -1.88 -44.35
N ALA A 25 10.46 -0.56 -44.48
CA ALA A 25 10.08 0.08 -45.75
C ALA A 25 11.14 -0.13 -46.85
N PHE A 26 12.43 -0.10 -46.50
CA PHE A 26 13.52 -0.37 -47.43
C PHE A 26 13.49 -1.81 -47.97
N CYS A 27 13.27 -2.80 -47.09
CA CYS A 27 13.13 -4.21 -47.50
C CYS A 27 11.94 -4.43 -48.44
N PHE A 28 10.81 -3.76 -48.20
CA PHE A 28 9.64 -3.83 -49.10
C PHE A 28 9.91 -3.21 -50.47
N MET A 29 10.56 -2.05 -50.55
CA MET A 29 10.96 -1.48 -51.84
C MET A 29 11.89 -2.41 -52.62
N MET A 30 12.86 -3.04 -51.93
CA MET A 30 13.81 -3.95 -52.56
C MET A 30 13.11 -5.18 -53.17
N LEU A 31 12.13 -5.76 -52.46
CA LEU A 31 11.36 -6.91 -52.95
C LEU A 31 10.46 -6.57 -54.14
N VAL A 32 9.90 -5.35 -54.19
CA VAL A 32 9.08 -4.89 -55.32
C VAL A 32 9.94 -4.60 -56.56
N LEU A 33 11.19 -4.18 -56.38
CA LEU A 33 12.13 -3.90 -57.48
C LEU A 33 12.83 -5.16 -58.04
N PHE A 34 12.91 -6.25 -57.26
CA PHE A 34 13.57 -7.49 -57.68
C PHE A 34 13.04 -8.11 -58.99
N PRO A 35 11.72 -8.17 -59.25
CA PRO A 35 11.16 -8.69 -60.50
C PRO A 35 11.54 -7.85 -61.73
N TYR A 36 11.76 -6.55 -61.55
CA TYR A 36 12.11 -5.62 -62.63
C TYR A 36 13.60 -5.69 -62.98
N TYR A 37 14.46 -6.04 -62.01
CA TYR A 37 15.91 -6.15 -62.24
C TYR A 37 16.31 -7.36 -63.10
N SER A 38 15.46 -8.40 -63.16
CA SER A 38 15.69 -9.58 -64.02
C SER A 38 15.23 -9.42 -65.47
N GLN A 39 14.52 -8.35 -65.82
CA GLN A 39 13.96 -8.17 -67.16
C GLN A 39 14.85 -7.39 -68.13
N ASP A 40 15.92 -6.75 -67.65
CA ASP A 40 16.69 -5.78 -68.47
C ASP A 40 18.07 -6.27 -68.91
N LYS A 41 18.36 -7.57 -68.80
CA LYS A 41 19.58 -8.18 -69.36
C LYS A 41 19.24 -9.33 -70.31
N GLY A 42 18.90 -8.95 -71.53
CA GLY A 42 19.07 -9.82 -72.69
C GLY A 42 17.79 -10.06 -73.49
N GLN A 43 17.86 -9.64 -74.75
CA GLN A 43 17.00 -10.10 -75.83
C GLN A 43 16.75 -11.62 -75.74
N GLY A 44 15.50 -12.02 -75.63
CA GLY A 44 15.14 -13.43 -75.57
C GLY A 44 13.66 -13.64 -75.49
N LYS A 45 13.02 -13.60 -76.66
CA LYS A 45 11.77 -14.29 -77.02
C LYS A 45 10.67 -14.32 -75.94
N ARG A 46 9.55 -13.65 -76.23
CA ARG A 46 8.24 -14.14 -75.77
C ARG A 46 8.20 -15.65 -76.05
N PRO A 47 8.09 -16.53 -75.04
CA PRO A 47 7.68 -17.88 -75.32
C PRO A 47 6.22 -17.77 -75.72
N ASP A 48 5.92 -18.16 -76.96
CA ASP A 48 4.57 -18.55 -77.34
C ASP A 48 4.08 -19.55 -76.29
N VAL A 49 3.13 -19.12 -75.47
CA VAL A 49 2.44 -19.96 -74.49
C VAL A 49 1.45 -20.80 -75.26
N GLN A 50 1.95 -21.82 -75.94
CA GLN A 50 1.16 -22.91 -76.53
C GLN A 50 1.97 -24.21 -76.54
N GLU A 51 2.61 -24.53 -75.42
CA GLU A 51 2.97 -25.90 -75.11
C GLU A 51 1.90 -26.45 -74.17
N GLY A 52 1.14 -27.42 -74.66
CA GLY A 52 0.15 -28.14 -73.87
C GLY A 52 0.82 -28.66 -72.59
N VAL A 53 0.24 -28.30 -71.45
CA VAL A 53 0.71 -28.73 -70.14
C VAL A 53 0.81 -30.24 -70.14
N ASP A 54 2.04 -30.75 -70.08
CA ASP A 54 2.32 -32.18 -69.99
C ASP A 54 1.56 -32.74 -68.76
N PRO A 55 0.63 -33.70 -68.93
CA PRO A 55 -0.34 -34.09 -67.90
C PRO A 55 0.31 -34.53 -66.57
N LYS A 56 1.56 -35.02 -66.60
CA LYS A 56 2.33 -35.37 -65.39
C LYS A 56 2.71 -34.15 -64.55
N THR A 57 3.00 -33.02 -65.19
CA THR A 57 3.35 -31.77 -64.51
C THR A 57 2.12 -31.14 -63.85
N PHE A 58 0.94 -31.34 -64.46
CA PHE A 58 -0.34 -30.91 -63.89
C PHE A 58 -0.71 -31.73 -62.63
N GLU A 59 -0.52 -33.06 -62.66
CA GLU A 59 -0.74 -33.89 -61.47
C GLU A 59 0.21 -33.55 -60.32
N GLN A 60 1.49 -33.29 -60.60
CA GLN A 60 2.46 -32.86 -59.59
C GLN A 60 2.12 -31.48 -59.01
N ALA A 61 1.67 -30.54 -59.85
CA ALA A 61 1.21 -29.23 -59.40
C ALA A 61 -0.02 -29.35 -58.49
N LYS A 62 -0.98 -30.22 -58.85
CA LYS A 62 -2.18 -30.49 -58.05
C LYS A 62 -1.84 -31.10 -56.69
N ALA A 63 -0.94 -32.10 -56.65
CA ALA A 63 -0.48 -32.69 -55.40
C ALA A 63 0.24 -31.68 -54.49
N ARG A 64 1.00 -30.72 -55.06
CA ARG A 64 1.61 -29.62 -54.28
C ARG A 64 0.59 -28.63 -53.75
N ILE A 65 -0.46 -28.33 -54.52
CA ILE A 65 -1.57 -27.47 -54.07
C ILE A 65 -2.27 -28.13 -52.87
N ASP A 66 -2.59 -29.42 -52.95
CA ASP A 66 -3.22 -30.16 -51.85
C ASP A 66 -2.33 -30.16 -50.58
N GLN A 67 -1.01 -30.33 -50.74
CA GLN A 67 -0.06 -30.24 -49.61
C GLN A 67 0.00 -28.83 -49.01
N LEU A 68 -0.01 -27.78 -49.85
CA LEU A 68 -0.02 -26.40 -49.39
C LEU A 68 -1.31 -26.06 -48.65
N GLU A 69 -2.47 -26.51 -49.15
CA GLU A 69 -3.76 -26.32 -48.47
C GLU A 69 -3.78 -26.99 -47.09
N GLN A 70 -3.28 -28.22 -46.99
CA GLN A 70 -3.15 -28.89 -45.68
C GLN A 70 -2.20 -28.16 -44.73
N THR A 71 -1.12 -27.58 -45.27
CA THR A 71 -0.15 -26.83 -44.48
C THR A 71 -0.74 -25.50 -43.99
N LEU A 72 -1.46 -24.79 -44.86
CA LEU A 72 -2.19 -23.56 -44.52
C LEU A 72 -3.23 -23.83 -43.43
N LYS A 73 -3.98 -24.92 -43.54
CA LYS A 73 -4.95 -25.31 -42.52
C LYS A 73 -4.30 -25.53 -41.15
N LYS A 74 -3.16 -26.24 -41.10
CA LYS A 74 -2.40 -26.44 -39.85
C LYS A 74 -1.87 -25.13 -39.29
N PHE A 75 -1.38 -24.22 -40.13
CA PHE A 75 -0.93 -22.91 -39.68
C PHE A 75 -2.07 -22.06 -39.14
N GLN A 76 -3.26 -22.15 -39.73
CA GLN A 76 -4.44 -21.44 -39.25
C GLN A 76 -4.90 -21.98 -37.89
N GLU A 77 -4.96 -23.29 -37.72
CA GLU A 77 -5.25 -23.92 -36.41
C GLU A 77 -4.21 -23.53 -35.35
N TYR A 78 -2.93 -23.45 -35.73
CA TYR A 78 -1.86 -23.01 -34.84
C TYR A 78 -1.97 -21.52 -34.46
N ALA A 79 -2.35 -20.66 -35.40
CA ALA A 79 -2.60 -19.24 -35.13
C ALA A 79 -3.76 -19.05 -34.15
N ASP A 80 -4.87 -19.80 -34.33
CA ASP A 80 -6.02 -19.77 -33.43
C ASP A 80 -5.64 -20.25 -32.01
N GLN A 81 -4.80 -21.29 -31.90
CA GLN A 81 -4.28 -21.77 -30.61
C GLN A 81 -3.39 -20.73 -29.92
N ILE A 82 -2.53 -20.05 -30.66
CA ILE A 82 -1.70 -18.96 -30.12
C ILE A 82 -2.58 -17.82 -29.63
N GLU A 83 -3.58 -17.40 -30.41
CA GLU A 83 -4.48 -16.31 -30.03
C GLU A 83 -5.26 -16.66 -28.76
N ALA A 84 -5.76 -17.88 -28.64
CA ALA A 84 -6.43 -18.37 -27.44
C ALA A 84 -5.50 -18.34 -26.22
N ARG A 85 -4.24 -18.77 -26.38
CA ARG A 85 -3.25 -18.76 -25.30
C ARG A 85 -2.84 -17.34 -24.89
N LEU A 86 -2.75 -16.41 -25.84
CA LEU A 86 -2.49 -14.99 -25.57
C LEU A 86 -3.63 -14.38 -24.76
N LYS A 87 -4.89 -14.60 -25.15
CA LYS A 87 -6.06 -14.13 -24.38
C LYS A 87 -6.06 -14.70 -22.95
N GLN A 88 -5.70 -15.96 -22.78
CA GLN A 88 -5.60 -16.59 -21.46
C GLN A 88 -4.49 -15.95 -20.60
N LEU A 89 -3.31 -15.71 -21.19
CA LEU A 89 -2.20 -15.05 -20.50
C LEU A 89 -2.53 -13.61 -20.11
N GLU A 90 -3.19 -12.85 -20.99
CA GLU A 90 -3.64 -11.49 -20.67
C GLU A 90 -4.64 -11.47 -19.51
N ALA A 91 -5.60 -12.40 -19.50
CA ALA A 91 -6.55 -12.53 -18.39
C ALA A 91 -5.83 -12.87 -17.07
N GLN A 92 -4.86 -13.77 -17.12
CA GLN A 92 -4.05 -14.13 -15.96
C GLN A 92 -3.19 -12.95 -15.46
N GLN A 93 -2.62 -12.16 -16.37
CA GLN A 93 -1.84 -10.97 -16.03
C GLN A 93 -2.71 -9.91 -15.35
N ARG A 94 -3.92 -9.65 -15.88
CA ARG A 94 -4.88 -8.72 -15.25
C ARG A 94 -5.29 -9.18 -13.86
N GLN A 95 -5.51 -10.47 -13.68
CA GLN A 95 -5.84 -11.04 -12.38
C GLN A 95 -4.68 -10.86 -11.38
N GLN A 96 -3.45 -11.20 -11.79
CA GLN A 96 -2.27 -11.04 -10.95
C GLN A 96 -2.00 -9.59 -10.57
N GLN A 97 -2.19 -8.64 -11.50
CA GLN A 97 -2.08 -7.20 -11.22
C GLN A 97 -3.13 -6.76 -10.19
N GLY A 98 -4.37 -7.21 -10.32
CA GLY A 98 -5.42 -6.92 -9.35
C GLY A 98 -5.15 -7.49 -7.96
N ASP A 99 -4.61 -8.71 -7.88
CA ASP A 99 -4.25 -9.34 -6.61
C ASP A 99 -3.02 -8.66 -5.97
N MET A 100 -2.05 -8.24 -6.78
CA MET A 100 -0.90 -7.47 -6.32
C MET A 100 -1.31 -6.13 -5.72
N GLN A 101 -2.25 -5.42 -6.35
CA GLN A 101 -2.76 -4.16 -5.82
C GLN A 101 -3.49 -4.34 -4.49
N LYS A 102 -4.34 -5.39 -4.38
CA LYS A 102 -4.98 -5.74 -3.09
C LYS A 102 -3.98 -6.12 -2.01
N MET A 103 -2.88 -6.79 -2.38
CA MET A 103 -1.80 -7.12 -1.45
C MET A 103 -1.04 -5.87 -1.01
N GLN A 104 -0.76 -4.93 -1.92
CA GLN A 104 -0.15 -3.64 -1.58
C GLN A 104 -1.05 -2.86 -0.62
N ASP A 105 -2.35 -2.74 -0.90
CA ASP A 105 -3.30 -2.07 0.00
C ASP A 105 -3.34 -2.72 1.40
N ARG A 106 -3.21 -4.05 1.48
CA ARG A 106 -3.12 -4.78 2.76
C ARG A 106 -1.79 -4.57 3.46
N ALA A 107 -0.69 -4.55 2.71
CA ALA A 107 0.64 -4.32 3.23
C ALA A 107 0.77 -2.90 3.78
N GLU A 108 0.31 -1.89 3.05
CA GLU A 108 0.23 -0.51 3.53
C GLU A 108 -0.60 -0.43 4.82
N ARG A 109 -1.75 -1.11 4.87
CA ARG A 109 -2.54 -1.23 6.12
C ARG A 109 -1.84 -1.93 7.27
N ALA A 110 -0.97 -2.90 6.99
CA ALA A 110 -0.19 -3.61 7.99
C ALA A 110 1.05 -2.82 8.45
N GLU A 111 1.61 -1.98 7.58
CA GLU A 111 2.73 -1.07 7.88
C GLU A 111 2.28 0.15 8.70
N MET A 112 0.97 0.45 8.75
CA MET A 112 0.39 1.53 9.56
C MET A 112 0.30 1.18 11.05
N ARG A 113 1.48 0.97 11.67
CA ARG A 113 1.66 0.97 13.12
C ARG A 113 2.01 2.38 13.57
N ASN A 114 1.00 3.22 13.72
CA ASN A 114 1.15 4.50 14.39
C ASN A 114 0.65 4.35 15.83
N PRO A 115 1.47 3.81 16.75
CA PRO A 115 1.02 3.59 18.11
C PRO A 115 0.75 4.92 18.80
N VAL A 116 -0.29 4.94 19.62
CA VAL A 116 -0.46 5.98 20.63
C VAL A 116 0.02 5.39 21.95
N LEU A 117 1.11 5.94 22.45
CA LEU A 117 1.70 5.58 23.73
C LEU A 117 1.50 6.74 24.71
N ALA A 118 0.90 6.46 25.85
CA ALA A 118 0.82 7.39 26.97
C ALA A 118 1.46 6.73 28.21
N VAL A 119 2.48 7.37 28.77
CA VAL A 119 3.23 6.88 29.94
C VAL A 119 3.22 7.94 31.03
N GLY A 120 2.67 7.62 32.18
CA GLY A 120 2.64 8.45 33.37
C GLY A 120 3.64 7.94 34.40
N THR A 121 4.54 8.81 34.83
CA THR A 121 5.35 8.61 36.02
C THR A 121 4.96 9.62 37.07
N MET A 122 4.57 9.17 38.26
CA MET A 122 4.04 10.03 39.31
C MET A 122 4.71 9.68 40.63
N GLY A 123 5.12 10.68 41.39
CA GLY A 123 5.65 10.50 42.74
C GLY A 123 4.51 10.17 43.69
N VAL A 124 4.23 8.88 43.86
CA VAL A 124 3.24 8.40 44.83
C VAL A 124 3.91 8.09 46.17
N GLN A 125 3.24 8.42 47.27
CA GLN A 125 3.65 8.08 48.63
C GLN A 125 2.65 7.11 49.27
N GLY A 126 3.16 6.05 49.91
CA GLY A 126 2.31 5.10 50.62
C GLY A 126 1.39 4.31 49.68
N ASP A 127 0.08 4.47 49.85
CA ASP A 127 -0.98 3.73 49.15
C ASP A 127 -1.68 4.54 48.05
N GLU A 128 -1.09 5.67 47.67
CA GLU A 128 -1.54 6.49 46.54
C GLU A 128 -1.48 5.71 45.22
N MET A 129 -2.45 5.96 44.36
CA MET A 129 -2.60 5.24 43.10
C MET A 129 -2.93 6.21 41.98
N VAL A 130 -2.10 6.19 40.93
CA VAL A 130 -2.26 7.01 39.73
C VAL A 130 -2.24 6.11 38.50
N GLN A 131 -3.05 6.46 37.51
CA GLN A 131 -3.17 5.75 36.24
C GLN A 131 -3.15 6.74 35.08
N VAL A 132 -2.69 6.29 33.93
CA VAL A 132 -2.95 6.95 32.65
C VAL A 132 -4.16 6.31 32.02
N TYR A 133 -5.05 7.13 31.48
CA TYR A 133 -6.26 6.69 30.80
C TYR A 133 -6.32 7.27 29.39
N ILE A 134 -6.75 6.48 28.42
CA ILE A 134 -7.08 6.95 27.07
C ILE A 134 -8.57 6.78 26.82
N ASP A 135 -9.27 7.86 26.49
CA ASP A 135 -10.67 7.87 26.06
C ASP A 135 -10.77 8.13 24.55
N THR A 136 -11.84 7.63 23.93
CA THR A 136 -12.10 7.81 22.50
C THR A 136 -13.60 7.72 22.20
N ASP A 137 -14.03 8.32 21.09
CA ASP A 137 -15.41 8.22 20.60
C ASP A 137 -15.65 7.04 19.65
N ARG A 138 -14.67 6.14 19.56
CA ARG A 138 -14.76 4.92 18.77
C ARG A 138 -15.68 3.89 19.42
N THR A 139 -16.15 2.97 18.59
CA THR A 139 -16.83 1.73 19.01
C THR A 139 -15.88 0.55 18.85
N HIS A 140 -16.12 -0.51 19.61
CA HIS A 140 -15.47 -1.81 19.40
C HIS A 140 -15.85 -2.39 18.02
N MET A 141 -15.16 -3.46 17.58
CA MET A 141 -15.46 -4.13 16.29
C MET A 141 -16.88 -4.69 16.22
N ASP A 142 -17.44 -5.11 17.36
CA ASP A 142 -18.82 -5.58 17.50
C ASP A 142 -19.85 -4.44 17.59
N LYS A 143 -19.40 -3.18 17.40
CA LYS A 143 -20.18 -1.94 17.52
C LYS A 143 -20.64 -1.61 18.95
N SER A 144 -20.19 -2.35 19.97
CA SER A 144 -20.42 -1.94 21.34
C SER A 144 -19.67 -0.62 21.64
N PRO A 145 -20.23 0.25 22.49
CA PRO A 145 -19.55 1.49 22.86
C PRO A 145 -18.32 1.19 23.71
N VAL A 146 -17.24 1.93 23.49
CA VAL A 146 -16.06 1.89 24.37
C VAL A 146 -16.44 2.50 25.72
N GLU A 147 -15.99 1.87 26.81
CA GLU A 147 -16.21 2.41 28.17
C GLU A 147 -15.61 3.81 28.27
N LYS A 148 -16.46 4.78 28.65
CA LYS A 148 -16.05 6.17 28.82
C LYS A 148 -15.25 6.32 30.11
N LEU A 149 -14.44 7.39 30.15
CA LEU A 149 -13.66 7.76 31.32
C LEU A 149 -14.52 7.77 32.59
N ASP A 150 -14.19 6.89 33.53
CA ASP A 150 -14.73 6.89 34.90
C ASP A 150 -13.55 7.01 35.88
N PRO A 151 -13.44 8.10 36.67
CA PRO A 151 -12.41 8.26 37.69
C PRO A 151 -12.39 7.19 38.78
N ASN A 152 -13.41 6.33 38.88
CA ASN A 152 -13.49 5.28 39.89
C ASN A 152 -13.11 3.89 39.37
N LYS A 153 -13.02 3.69 38.06
CA LYS A 153 -12.75 2.37 37.46
C LYS A 153 -11.44 2.33 36.69
N ALA A 154 -10.64 1.28 36.89
CA ALA A 154 -9.45 1.08 36.06
C ALA A 154 -9.85 0.91 34.59
N GLN A 155 -8.98 1.33 33.66
CA GLN A 155 -9.21 1.07 32.25
C GLN A 155 -9.16 -0.45 32.00
N PRO A 156 -10.14 -1.04 31.30
CA PRO A 156 -10.09 -2.45 30.96
C PRO A 156 -8.92 -2.75 30.01
N ALA A 157 -8.42 -3.98 30.06
CA ALA A 157 -7.34 -4.48 29.20
C ALA A 157 -7.65 -4.35 27.70
N GLN A 158 -8.92 -4.52 27.36
CA GLN A 158 -9.42 -4.41 26.00
C GLN A 158 -9.90 -2.99 25.76
N PHE A 159 -9.30 -2.30 24.78
CA PHE A 159 -9.68 -0.93 24.44
C PHE A 159 -9.88 -0.77 22.94
N ALA A 160 -11.10 -0.35 22.56
CA ALA A 160 -11.48 -0.03 21.18
C ALA A 160 -11.13 -1.09 20.11
N GLY A 161 -11.03 -2.37 20.51
CA GLY A 161 -10.76 -3.50 19.60
C GLY A 161 -9.28 -3.81 19.35
N ASP A 162 -8.35 -3.22 20.12
CA ASP A 162 -6.92 -3.56 20.09
C ASP A 162 -6.48 -4.09 21.48
N ASP A 163 -5.40 -4.87 21.50
CA ASP A 163 -4.74 -5.29 22.74
C ASP A 163 -3.96 -4.09 23.29
N ALA A 164 -4.44 -3.52 24.39
CA ALA A 164 -3.69 -2.50 25.09
C ALA A 164 -2.72 -3.16 26.07
N ALA A 165 -1.44 -2.80 25.97
CA ALA A 165 -0.50 -3.10 27.04
C ALA A 165 -0.68 -2.03 28.13
N PHE A 166 -1.05 -2.49 29.33
CA PHE A 166 -1.16 -1.65 30.51
C PHE A 166 -0.44 -2.34 31.68
N GLY A 167 0.18 -1.55 32.53
CA GLY A 167 0.82 -2.02 33.75
C GLY A 167 0.72 -0.94 34.80
N ALA A 168 0.27 -1.33 36.00
CA ALA A 168 0.33 -0.49 37.18
C ALA A 168 1.44 -1.02 38.08
N GLY A 169 2.47 -0.20 38.30
CA GLY A 169 3.46 -0.38 39.35
C GLY A 169 3.53 0.87 40.20
N SER A 170 4.16 0.79 41.38
CA SER A 170 4.45 1.98 42.18
C SER A 170 5.18 3.00 41.30
N ASN A 171 4.54 4.15 41.06
CA ASN A 171 5.00 5.28 40.25
C ASN A 171 4.98 5.14 38.71
N LEU A 172 4.53 4.04 38.12
CA LEU A 172 4.47 3.90 36.65
C LEU A 172 3.12 3.37 36.19
N SER A 173 2.48 4.12 35.30
CA SER A 173 1.31 3.69 34.55
C SER A 173 1.54 3.97 33.07
N TYR A 174 1.21 3.02 32.21
CA TYR A 174 1.29 3.23 30.78
C TYR A 174 0.10 2.61 30.07
N PHE A 175 -0.19 3.16 28.89
CA PHE A 175 -1.19 2.67 27.97
C PHE A 175 -0.65 2.76 26.55
N LEU A 176 -0.71 1.65 25.82
CA LEU A 176 -0.28 1.57 24.42
C LEU A 176 -1.44 1.08 23.56
N VAL A 177 -1.86 1.89 22.58
CA VAL A 177 -2.68 1.44 21.45
C VAL A 177 -1.70 1.14 20.32
N ARG A 178 -1.58 -0.13 19.91
CA ARG A 178 -0.56 -0.54 18.93
C ARG A 178 -0.92 -0.05 17.54
N ASP A 179 -2.16 -0.30 17.15
CA ASP A 179 -2.73 0.04 15.87
C ASP A 179 -3.80 1.12 16.11
N THR A 180 -3.45 2.39 15.87
CA THR A 180 -4.32 3.54 16.14
C THR A 180 -5.05 4.00 14.88
N PRO A 181 -6.31 3.57 14.66
CA PRO A 181 -7.18 4.10 13.61
C PRO A 181 -7.38 5.62 13.68
N PRO A 182 -7.82 6.22 12.57
CA PRO A 182 -8.24 7.62 12.54
C PRO A 182 -9.29 7.92 13.62
N GLY A 183 -9.15 9.06 14.28
CA GLY A 183 -10.04 9.48 15.37
C GLY A 183 -9.36 10.36 16.41
N GLU A 184 -10.17 10.80 17.37
CA GLU A 184 -9.72 11.54 18.55
C GLU A 184 -9.43 10.58 19.71
N TYR A 185 -8.26 10.77 20.33
CA TYR A 185 -7.81 10.05 21.52
C TYR A 185 -7.50 11.08 22.61
N ARG A 186 -8.23 11.01 23.72
CA ARG A 186 -8.12 11.94 24.84
C ARG A 186 -7.34 11.26 25.97
N ILE A 187 -6.20 11.82 26.34
CA ILE A 187 -5.30 11.27 27.36
C ILE A 187 -5.55 11.98 28.68
N TYR A 188 -5.71 11.20 29.75
CA TYR A 188 -5.92 11.69 31.10
C TYR A 188 -4.87 11.13 32.06
N ALA A 189 -4.47 11.97 33.02
CA ALA A 189 -3.84 11.51 34.26
C ALA A 189 -4.93 11.32 35.31
N LYS A 190 -5.03 10.13 35.88
CA LYS A 190 -6.10 9.75 36.78
C LYS A 190 -5.54 9.45 38.16
N ILE A 191 -5.93 10.24 39.16
CA ILE A 191 -5.62 9.97 40.56
C ILE A 191 -6.76 9.13 41.10
N VAL A 192 -6.49 7.86 41.39
CA VAL A 192 -7.46 6.89 41.91
C VAL A 192 -7.55 6.98 43.44
N LYS A 193 -6.40 7.27 44.06
CA LYS A 193 -6.26 7.43 45.50
C LYS A 193 -5.14 8.41 45.83
N SER A 194 -5.43 9.40 46.68
CA SER A 194 -4.47 10.39 47.20
C SER A 194 -4.52 10.46 48.73
N ASN A 195 -3.38 10.72 49.38
CA ASN A 195 -3.34 10.96 50.81
C ASN A 195 -3.77 12.42 51.14
N PRO A 196 -4.62 12.63 52.17
CA PRO A 196 -5.04 13.98 52.56
C PRO A 196 -3.84 14.90 52.85
N GLY A 197 -3.81 16.07 52.20
CA GLY A 197 -2.76 17.07 52.38
C GLY A 197 -1.47 16.80 51.62
N HIS A 198 -1.40 15.74 50.79
CA HIS A 198 -0.26 15.46 49.93
C HIS A 198 -0.57 15.88 48.48
N THR A 199 0.34 16.63 47.86
CA THR A 199 0.27 16.93 46.43
C THR A 199 1.04 15.88 45.65
N ILE A 200 0.35 15.19 44.75
CA ILE A 200 0.97 14.27 43.82
C ILE A 200 1.57 15.09 42.67
N TYR A 201 2.84 14.83 42.35
CA TYR A 201 3.54 15.40 41.21
C TYR A 201 3.93 14.30 40.24
N GLY A 202 3.90 14.59 38.95
CA GLY A 202 4.39 13.65 37.96
C GLY A 202 4.45 14.22 36.57
N THR A 203 4.68 13.31 35.64
CA THR A 203 4.88 13.59 34.24
C THR A 203 4.09 12.58 33.43
N VAL A 204 3.33 13.06 32.47
CA VAL A 204 2.73 12.23 31.43
C VAL A 204 3.44 12.51 30.11
N VAL A 205 3.99 11.45 29.55
CA VAL A 205 4.62 11.41 28.24
C VAL A 205 3.60 10.86 27.25
N VAL A 206 3.35 11.59 26.17
CA VAL A 206 2.45 11.16 25.08
C VAL A 206 3.24 11.12 23.78
N SER A 207 3.17 10.00 23.07
CA SER A 207 3.82 9.77 21.78
C SER A 207 2.83 9.20 20.77
N ALA A 208 2.79 9.77 19.57
CA ALA A 208 1.94 9.32 18.47
C ALA A 208 2.55 9.68 17.12
N ALA A 209 2.74 8.69 16.24
CA ALA A 209 3.26 8.88 14.86
C ALA A 209 4.49 9.81 14.76
N GLY A 210 5.46 9.67 15.68
CA GLY A 210 6.67 10.49 15.72
C GLY A 210 6.53 11.86 16.40
N VAL A 211 5.33 12.26 16.80
CA VAL A 211 5.09 13.43 17.65
C VAL A 211 5.20 13.00 19.11
N PHE A 212 5.89 13.81 19.93
CA PHE A 212 6.16 13.52 21.34
C PHE A 212 5.95 14.76 22.20
N GLN A 213 5.33 14.60 23.37
CA GLN A 213 5.22 15.64 24.40
C GLN A 213 5.47 15.06 25.80
N ASN A 214 6.13 15.85 26.63
CA ASN A 214 6.37 15.57 28.04
C ASN A 214 5.64 16.65 28.87
N ILE A 215 4.66 16.24 29.66
CA ILE A 215 3.67 17.13 30.28
C ILE A 215 3.71 16.92 31.80
N GLY A 216 4.17 17.93 32.53
CA GLY A 216 4.19 17.92 34.00
C GLY A 216 2.80 18.15 34.57
N VAL A 217 2.35 17.28 35.47
CA VAL A 217 1.03 17.31 36.11
C VAL A 217 1.19 17.31 37.62
N GLN A 218 0.34 18.06 38.31
CA GLN A 218 0.23 18.04 39.76
C GLN A 218 -1.24 18.05 40.19
N SER A 219 -1.56 17.44 41.34
CA SER A 219 -2.84 17.65 42.00
C SER A 219 -2.82 17.17 43.46
N ASP A 220 -3.62 17.82 44.28
CA ASP A 220 -3.95 17.49 45.66
C ASP A 220 -5.36 16.88 45.81
N LYS A 221 -6.05 16.64 44.70
CA LYS A 221 -7.43 16.11 44.69
C LYS A 221 -7.42 14.60 44.60
N ASP A 222 -8.26 13.97 45.42
CA ASP A 222 -8.56 12.55 45.33
C ASP A 222 -9.60 12.27 44.22
N LYS A 223 -9.51 11.10 43.58
CA LYS A 223 -10.47 10.61 42.56
C LYS A 223 -10.73 11.59 41.42
N VAL A 224 -9.69 12.23 40.91
CA VAL A 224 -9.77 13.19 39.79
C VAL A 224 -9.19 12.58 38.51
N ALA A 225 -9.84 12.88 37.37
CA ALA A 225 -9.28 12.66 36.05
C ALA A 225 -8.91 14.02 35.42
N ILE A 226 -7.62 14.21 35.18
CA ILE A 226 -7.03 15.45 34.71
C ILE A 226 -6.80 15.29 33.20
N PRO A 227 -7.42 16.10 32.33
CA PRO A 227 -7.14 16.05 30.90
C PRO A 227 -5.72 16.53 30.66
N VAL A 228 -4.94 15.77 29.87
CA VAL A 228 -3.51 16.03 29.64
C VAL A 228 -3.28 16.44 28.20
N ALA A 229 -3.71 15.62 27.25
CA ALA A 229 -3.50 15.83 25.84
C ALA A 229 -4.63 15.24 25.00
N VAL A 230 -4.78 15.76 23.78
CA VAL A 230 -5.64 15.20 22.75
C VAL A 230 -4.76 14.87 21.55
N VAL A 231 -4.81 13.61 21.12
CA VAL A 231 -4.17 13.13 19.89
C VAL A 231 -5.26 12.95 18.84
N ASN A 232 -5.15 13.66 17.73
CA ASN A 232 -6.01 13.47 16.56
C ASN A 232 -5.23 12.73 15.49
N MET A 233 -5.70 11.54 15.13
CA MET A 233 -5.17 10.73 14.03
C MET A 233 -6.05 10.96 12.80
N ASP A 234 -5.49 11.48 11.71
CA ASP A 234 -6.24 11.69 10.47
C ASP A 234 -6.38 10.39 9.64
N LYS A 235 -7.05 10.48 8.48
CA LYS A 235 -7.27 9.34 7.59
C LYS A 235 -6.00 8.83 6.91
N ASP A 236 -4.97 9.68 6.86
CA ASP A 236 -3.63 9.35 6.36
C ASP A 236 -2.69 8.92 7.50
N TYR A 237 -3.25 8.70 8.70
CA TYR A 237 -2.57 8.30 9.91
C TYR A 237 -1.46 9.25 10.35
N LYS A 238 -1.59 10.54 10.04
CA LYS A 238 -0.77 11.58 10.65
C LYS A 238 -1.38 11.96 11.99
N ALA A 239 -0.54 12.01 13.01
CA ALA A 239 -0.95 12.45 14.33
C ALA A 239 -0.73 13.95 14.50
N THR A 240 -1.71 14.62 15.09
CA THR A 240 -1.52 15.94 15.72
C THR A 240 -1.74 15.79 17.21
N LEU A 241 -0.87 16.42 18.01
CA LEU A 241 -0.92 16.34 19.47
C LEU A 241 -1.12 17.75 20.03
N LYS A 242 -2.20 17.95 20.79
CA LYS A 242 -2.52 19.19 21.49
C LYS A 242 -2.51 18.95 23.00
N VAL A 243 -1.68 19.69 23.74
CA VAL A 243 -1.73 19.70 25.21
C VAL A 243 -2.98 20.46 25.64
N VAL A 244 -3.79 19.86 26.52
CA VAL A 244 -5.04 20.43 27.05
C VAL A 244 -5.06 20.50 28.58
N LEU A 245 -3.88 20.42 29.19
CA LEU A 245 -3.71 20.47 30.64
C LEU A 245 -4.22 21.81 31.22
N PRO A 246 -5.22 21.78 32.14
CA PRO A 246 -5.68 23.00 32.78
C PRO A 246 -4.58 23.63 33.66
N PRO A 247 -4.47 24.97 33.73
CA PRO A 247 -3.39 25.66 34.43
C PRO A 247 -3.26 25.29 35.92
N GLU A 248 -4.37 24.96 36.59
CA GLU A 248 -4.38 24.56 38.00
C GLU A 248 -3.68 23.21 38.26
N TYR A 249 -3.60 22.35 37.25
CA TYR A 249 -2.91 21.05 37.32
C TYR A 249 -1.51 21.09 36.68
N ALA A 250 -1.10 22.22 36.11
CA ALA A 250 0.25 22.39 35.57
C ALA A 250 1.25 22.65 36.69
N ILE A 251 2.43 22.02 36.61
CA ILE A 251 3.54 22.31 37.52
C ILE A 251 3.96 23.77 37.30
N LYS A 252 3.85 24.59 38.35
CA LYS A 252 4.32 25.97 38.31
C LYS A 252 5.85 25.96 38.24
N LYS A 253 6.40 26.56 37.18
CA LYS A 253 7.83 26.80 37.05
C LYS A 253 8.29 27.91 38.00
#